data_AF-A0A6L6HNY0-F1
#
_entry.id   AF-A0A6L6HNY0-F1
#
_cell.length_a   1.000
_cell.length_b   1.000
_cell.length_c   1.000
_cell.angle_alpha   90.00
_cell.angle_beta   90.00
_cell.angle_gamma   90.00
#
_symmetry.space_group_name_H-M   'P 1'
#
loop_
_entity.id
_entity.type
_entity.pdbx_description
1 polymer ?
#
loop_
_entity_poly.entity_id
_entity_poly.type
_entity_poly.pdbx_seq_one_letter_code
_entity_poly.pdbx_strand_id
1 'polypeptide(L)'
;MHAPSPMALLVIAIVVLVLFGRGKVSSLMGEFGKGITAFKKGLNDGTTEAAAERNAALDKPVPSVQPIQPVPGTEARDVTPSNEPRV
;
A
#
# COMPACT_ATOMS: atom_id res chain seq x y z
N MET A 1 -7.59 -22.78 -21.65
CA MET A 1 -8.47 -22.97 -20.47
C MET A 1 -9.73 -22.15 -20.73
N HIS A 2 -10.85 -22.78 -21.04
CA HIS A 2 -12.11 -22.04 -21.28
C HIS A 2 -12.69 -21.68 -19.92
N ALA A 3 -12.62 -20.39 -19.56
CA ALA A 3 -13.35 -19.90 -18.39
C ALA A 3 -14.85 -20.16 -18.63
N PRO A 4 -15.58 -20.62 -17.60
CA PRO A 4 -17.02 -20.80 -17.72
C PRO A 4 -17.64 -19.48 -18.21
N SER A 5 -18.47 -19.56 -19.24
CA SER A 5 -19.10 -18.39 -19.83
C SER A 5 -19.87 -17.62 -18.75
N PRO A 6 -19.90 -16.28 -18.79
CA PRO A 6 -20.64 -15.47 -17.81
C PRO A 6 -22.11 -15.89 -17.65
N MET A 7 -22.69 -16.47 -18.70
CA MET A 7 -24.03 -17.05 -18.70
C MET A 7 -24.18 -18.23 -17.72
N ALA A 8 -23.17 -19.09 -17.59
CA ALA A 8 -23.23 -20.23 -16.68
C ALA A 8 -23.29 -19.79 -15.21
N LEU A 9 -22.52 -18.74 -14.84
CA LEU A 9 -22.54 -18.17 -13.50
C LEU A 9 -23.90 -17.56 -13.14
N LEU A 10 -24.57 -16.93 -14.11
CA LEU A 10 -25.89 -16.34 -13.92
C LEU A 10 -26.96 -17.40 -13.62
N VAL A 11 -26.92 -18.54 -14.33
CA VAL A 11 -27.82 -19.67 -14.06
C VAL A 11 -27.59 -20.25 -12.67
N ILE A 12 -26.33 -20.44 -12.28
CA ILE A 12 -25.97 -20.96 -10.94
C ILE A 12 -26.48 -20.02 -9.83
N ALA A 13 -26.30 -18.71 -10.00
CA ALA A 13 -26.77 -17.72 -9.03
C ALA A 13 -28.30 -17.79 -8.81
N ILE A 14 -29.07 -18.00 -9.88
CA ILE A 14 -30.54 -18.16 -9.79
C ILE A 14 -30.90 -19.45 -9.04
N VAL A 15 -30.27 -20.57 -9.37
CA VAL A 15 -30.53 -21.87 -8.72
C VAL A 15 -30.27 -21.78 -7.21
N VAL A 16 -29.14 -21.17 -6.82
CA VAL A 16 -28.81 -20.95 -5.41
C VAL A 16 -29.84 -20.03 -4.74
N LEU A 17 -30.26 -18.95 -5.39
CA LEU A 17 -31.27 -18.05 -4.83
C LEU A 17 -32.62 -18.75 -4.61
N VAL A 18 -33.03 -19.67 -5.49
CA VAL A 18 -34.26 -20.45 -5.36
C VAL A 18 -34.16 -21.49 -4.23
N LEU A 19 -33.04 -22.21 -4.14
CA LEU A 19 -32.80 -23.22 -3.09
C LEU A 19 -32.69 -22.60 -1.69
N PHE A 20 -31.99 -21.47 -1.58
CA PHE A 20 -31.78 -20.79 -0.31
C PHE A 20 -32.93 -19.84 0.04
N GLY A 21 -33.72 -19.41 -0.96
CA GLY A 21 -34.85 -18.50 -0.80
C GLY A 21 -34.41 -17.05 -0.58
N ARG A 22 -35.26 -16.11 -1.01
CA ARG A 22 -34.96 -14.66 -0.98
C ARG A 22 -34.76 -14.10 0.44
N GLY A 23 -35.39 -14.71 1.45
CA GLY A 23 -35.29 -14.27 2.86
C GLY A 23 -33.96 -14.61 3.53
N LYS A 24 -33.47 -15.86 3.40
CA LYS A 24 -32.23 -16.29 4.07
C LYS A 24 -30.99 -15.64 3.46
N VAL A 25 -30.95 -15.51 2.13
CA VAL A 25 -29.85 -14.86 1.42
C VAL A 25 -29.74 -13.39 1.81
N SER A 26 -30.84 -12.65 1.91
CA SER A 26 -30.82 -11.22 2.24
C SER A 26 -30.31 -10.93 3.65
N SER A 27 -30.66 -11.77 4.63
CA SER A 27 -30.18 -11.61 6.02
C SER A 27 -28.67 -11.85 6.09
N LEU A 28 -28.20 -12.94 5.46
CA LEU A 28 -26.78 -13.27 5.40
C LEU A 28 -25.97 -12.24 4.62
N MET A 29 -26.48 -11.73 3.49
CA MET A 29 -25.82 -10.68 2.71
C MET A 29 -25.70 -9.37 3.50
N GLY A 30 -26.67 -9.06 4.37
CA GLY A 30 -26.60 -7.90 5.25
C GLY A 30 -25.49 -8.00 6.29
N GLU A 31 -25.35 -9.16 6.94
CA GLU A 31 -24.29 -9.42 7.93
C GLU A 31 -22.91 -9.55 7.28
N PHE A 32 -22.81 -10.29 6.16
CA PHE A 32 -21.59 -10.39 5.36
C PHE A 32 -21.17 -9.05 4.76
N GLY A 33 -22.13 -8.25 4.27
CA GLY A 33 -21.88 -6.95 3.67
C GLY A 33 -21.25 -5.97 4.65
N LYS A 34 -21.72 -5.96 5.91
CA LYS A 34 -21.10 -5.18 7.00
C LYS A 34 -19.66 -5.63 7.27
N GLY A 35 -19.40 -6.94 7.30
CA GLY A 35 -18.05 -7.50 7.48
C GLY A 35 -17.08 -7.10 6.36
N ILE A 36 -17.49 -7.26 5.10
CA ILE A 36 -16.68 -6.86 3.93
C ILE A 36 -16.46 -5.34 3.90
N THR A 37 -17.47 -4.55 4.28
CA THR A 37 -17.37 -3.08 4.32
C THR A 37 -16.40 -2.62 5.41
N ALA A 38 -16.46 -3.22 6.60
CA ALA A 38 -15.52 -2.94 7.68
C ALA A 38 -14.09 -3.34 7.30
N PHE A 39 -13.91 -4.48 6.63
CA PHE A 39 -12.62 -4.90 6.12
C PHE A 39 -12.07 -3.94 5.05
N LYS A 40 -12.90 -3.54 4.08
CA LYS A 40 -12.53 -2.56 3.05
C LYS A 40 -12.21 -1.20 3.66
N LYS A 41 -12.97 -0.76 4.67
CA LYS A 41 -12.70 0.48 5.40
C LYS A 41 -11.38 0.39 6.15
N GLY A 42 -11.11 -0.69 6.89
CA GLY A 42 -9.83 -0.89 7.58
C GLY A 42 -8.63 -0.93 6.63
N LEU A 43 -8.79 -1.52 5.44
CA LEU A 43 -7.75 -1.51 4.40
C LEU A 43 -7.53 -0.11 3.81
N ASN A 44 -8.62 0.60 3.51
CA ASN A 44 -8.57 1.96 2.98
C ASN A 44 -8.01 2.96 4.00
N ASP A 45 -8.36 2.84 5.28
CA ASP A 45 -7.85 3.70 6.35
C ASP A 45 -6.32 3.50 6.48
N GLY A 46 -5.82 2.25 6.42
CA GLY A 46 -4.39 1.97 6.39
C GLY A 46 -3.65 2.55 5.17
N THR A 47 -4.29 2.62 4.01
CA THR A 47 -3.72 3.29 2.82
C THR A 47 -3.91 4.81 2.81
N THR A 48 -4.96 5.32 3.46
CA THR A 48 -5.29 6.75 3.53
C THR A 48 -4.42 7.47 4.55
N GLU A 49 -4.10 6.85 5.68
CA GLU A 49 -3.15 7.37 6.68
C GLU A 49 -1.77 7.60 6.02
N ALA A 50 -1.30 6.65 5.21
CA ALA A 50 -0.06 6.78 4.42
C ALA A 50 -0.13 7.88 3.34
N ALA A 51 -1.33 8.20 2.83
CA ALA A 51 -1.55 9.29 1.88
C ALA A 51 -1.71 10.66 2.59
N ALA A 52 -2.28 10.69 3.79
CA ALA A 52 -2.44 11.89 4.61
C ALA A 52 -1.09 12.38 5.16
N GLU A 53 -0.21 11.48 5.62
CA GLU A 53 1.17 11.83 6.02
C GLU A 53 1.99 12.42 4.87
N ARG A 54 1.83 11.93 3.63
CA ARG A 54 2.50 12.51 2.46
C ARG A 54 2.05 13.94 2.14
N ASN A 55 0.78 14.27 2.36
CA ASN A 55 0.27 15.63 2.14
C ASN A 55 0.68 16.58 3.28
N ALA A 56 0.78 16.10 4.52
CA ALA A 56 1.26 16.89 5.66
C ALA A 56 2.77 17.17 5.62
N ALA A 57 3.56 16.30 4.98
CA ALA A 57 5.01 16.49 4.82
C ALA A 57 5.40 17.52 3.75
N LEU A 58 4.47 17.91 2.86
CA LEU A 58 4.71 18.92 1.82
C LEU A 58 4.52 20.36 2.30
N ASP A 59 3.93 20.56 3.48
CA ASP A 59 3.64 21.89 4.07
C ASP A 59 4.60 22.26 5.22
N LYS A 60 5.60 21.43 5.51
CA LYS A 60 6.65 21.80 6.48
C LYS A 60 7.61 22.80 5.83
N PRO A 61 7.82 24.00 6.42
CA PRO A 61 8.87 24.91 5.97
C PRO A 61 10.21 24.17 6.05
N VAL A 62 10.91 24.08 4.93
CA VAL A 62 12.28 23.55 4.89
C VAL A 62 13.11 24.36 5.89
N PRO A 63 13.68 23.76 6.94
CA PRO A 63 14.58 24.48 7.82
C PRO A 63 15.73 25.00 6.97
N SER A 64 15.94 26.31 6.98
CA SER A 64 17.04 26.96 6.28
C SER A 64 18.33 26.23 6.63
N VAL A 65 18.94 25.57 5.64
CA VAL A 65 20.25 24.95 5.78
C VAL A 65 21.21 26.06 6.18
N GLN A 66 21.64 26.06 7.45
CA GLN A 66 22.66 26.99 7.90
C GLN A 66 23.95 26.70 7.12
N PRO A 67 24.63 27.71 6.57
CA PRO A 67 25.87 27.51 5.83
C PRO A 67 26.87 26.74 6.68
N ILE A 68 27.30 25.59 6.18
CA ILE A 68 28.41 24.80 6.71
C ILE A 68 29.64 25.71 6.85
N GLN A 69 30.00 26.04 8.09
CA GLN A 69 31.29 26.68 8.38
C GLN A 69 32.39 25.65 8.07
N PRO A 70 33.37 25.96 7.21
CA PRO A 70 34.48 25.05 6.96
C PRO A 70 35.26 24.88 8.26
N VAL A 71 35.25 23.68 8.83
CA VAL A 71 36.07 23.32 9.99
C VAL A 71 37.54 23.38 9.55
N PRO A 72 38.37 24.28 10.08
CA PRO A 72 39.79 24.29 9.77
C PRO A 72 40.44 23.07 10.43
N GLY A 73 41.03 22.18 9.62
CA GLY A 73 41.85 21.07 10.14
C GLY A 73 41.54 19.67 9.61
N THR A 74 40.56 19.48 8.72
CA THR A 74 40.48 18.22 7.96
C THR A 74 41.46 18.27 6.78
N GLU A 75 42.74 18.14 7.11
CA GLU A 75 43.75 17.67 6.17
C GLU A 75 43.21 16.35 5.57
N ALA A 76 42.91 16.39 4.28
CA ALA A 76 42.43 15.23 3.56
C ALA A 76 43.49 14.14 3.70
N ARG A 77 43.19 13.08 4.47
CA ARG A 77 44.05 11.90 4.52
C ARG A 77 44.12 11.36 3.10
N ASP A 78 45.26 11.60 2.45
CA ASP A 78 45.62 10.99 1.19
C ASP A 78 45.71 9.49 1.41
N VAL A 79 44.84 8.75 0.74
CA VAL A 79 44.72 7.28 0.82
C VAL A 79 45.30 6.61 -0.43
N THR A 80 46.26 7.25 -1.10
CA THR A 80 46.94 6.68 -2.27
C THR A 80 47.48 5.27 -1.94
N PRO A 81 46.96 4.19 -2.56
CA PRO A 81 47.51 2.85 -2.35
C PRO A 81 48.85 2.78 -3.08
N SER A 82 49.95 2.63 -2.33
CA SER A 82 51.27 2.34 -2.89
C SER A 82 51.27 0.92 -3.46
N ASN A 83 50.77 0.75 -4.68
CA ASN A 83 50.92 -0.50 -5.43
C ASN A 83 52.27 -0.49 -6.13
N GLU A 84 53.32 -0.83 -5.39
CA GLU A 84 54.65 -1.09 -5.94
C GLU A 84 54.61 -2.43 -6.71
N PRO A 85 54.80 -2.44 -8.05
CA PRO A 85 54.93 -3.69 -8.78
C PRO A 85 56.36 -4.19 -8.61
N ARG A 86 56.55 -5.15 -7.71
CA ARG A 86 57.79 -5.93 -7.62
C ARG A 86 57.94 -6.78 -8.89
N VAL A 87 58.82 -6.37 -9.80
CA VAL A 87 59.53 -7.25 -10.77
C VAL A 87 60.93 -6.71 -11.05
#